data_AF-A0A7R9JRJ9-F1
#
_entry.id   AF-A0A7R9JRJ9-F1
#
_cell.length_a   1.000
_cell.length_b   1.000
_cell.length_c   1.000
_cell.angle_alpha   90.00
_cell.angle_beta   90.00
_cell.angle_gamma   90.00
#
_symmetry.space_group_name_H-M   'P 1'
#
loop_
_entity.id
_entity.type
_entity.pdbx_description
1 polymer ?
#
loop_
_entity_poly.entity_id
_entity_poly.type
_entity_poly.pdbx_seq_one_letter_code
_entity_poly.pdbx_strand_id
1 'polypeptide(L)'
;MKVVYGNDVNTSGVETVKKTESKRWEDNEGKAKFVLFDKSGGDRVRSLARAPNVNWATHLLEKLGCSSAMPTATGNSSSHGGHTNIPSNEDCGIRDVWGYNLEEEFRTIRQIVQKYHYVAMDTEFPGVVARPIGEFRSTADYQYQLLRCNVDLLRIIQLGLTFLDDSGKTPGGSYTTWQFNFKFNLSEDMYAQDSIDLLQNSGIQFKKHEEEGIDPLDFAELLMTSGIVLMDNIKWLSFHSGYDFGYLIKLLTDQNLPQDESEFFELLRIYFPTVYDVKYLMKSCKNLKGGLQEVADQLELERIGPQHQAGSDSLLTGMAFFKMREMFFEDNIDDVKYCGHLYGLGTSFVMNGNNYHDNGDNSSSS
;
A
#
# COMPACT_ATOMS: atom_id res chain seq x y z
N MET A 1 -19.31 2.48 -11.91
CA MET A 1 -20.60 2.47 -12.68
C MET A 1 -21.36 1.18 -12.36
N LYS A 2 -22.49 1.22 -11.62
CA LYS A 2 -23.25 0.03 -11.15
C LYS A 2 -24.51 -0.17 -12.01
N VAL A 3 -24.82 -1.40 -12.44
CA VAL A 3 -26.04 -1.71 -13.23
C VAL A 3 -26.85 -2.82 -12.55
N VAL A 4 -28.16 -2.58 -12.39
CA VAL A 4 -29.18 -3.48 -11.81
C VAL A 4 -30.03 -4.08 -12.93
N TYR A 5 -30.44 -5.35 -12.80
CA TYR A 5 -31.18 -6.11 -13.82
C TYR A 5 -32.70 -5.95 -13.71
N GLY A 6 -33.36 -5.81 -14.86
CA GLY A 6 -34.78 -6.13 -15.07
C GLY A 6 -34.91 -7.36 -15.97
N ASN A 7 -35.74 -8.31 -15.54
CA ASN A 7 -36.09 -9.55 -16.25
C ASN A 7 -36.94 -9.27 -17.50
N ASP A 8 -36.68 -9.98 -18.61
CA ASP A 8 -37.61 -10.98 -19.17
C ASP A 8 -37.18 -11.57 -20.55
N VAL A 9 -37.17 -12.91 -20.59
CA VAL A 9 -37.72 -13.86 -21.59
C VAL A 9 -37.03 -14.07 -22.98
N ASN A 10 -36.46 -15.28 -23.10
CA ASN A 10 -36.39 -16.27 -24.20
C ASN A 10 -36.19 -15.83 -25.68
N THR A 11 -35.15 -16.37 -26.34
CA THR A 11 -35.23 -17.61 -27.15
C THR A 11 -33.89 -17.97 -27.83
N SER A 12 -33.49 -19.24 -27.66
CA SER A 12 -32.72 -20.14 -28.55
C SER A 12 -31.74 -19.58 -29.61
N GLY A 13 -30.47 -20.02 -29.54
CA GLY A 13 -29.64 -20.12 -30.75
C GLY A 13 -28.13 -20.17 -30.52
N VAL A 14 -27.57 -21.38 -30.44
CA VAL A 14 -26.21 -21.80 -30.84
C VAL A 14 -25.03 -20.96 -30.34
N GLU A 15 -24.29 -21.52 -29.37
CA GLU A 15 -22.98 -21.07 -28.92
C GLU A 15 -21.99 -20.98 -30.09
N THR A 16 -21.52 -19.76 -30.35
CA THR A 16 -20.18 -19.51 -30.91
C THR A 16 -19.45 -18.62 -29.93
N VAL A 17 -18.37 -19.15 -29.35
CA VAL A 17 -17.49 -18.41 -28.43
C VAL A 17 -16.93 -17.20 -29.18
N LYS A 18 -17.50 -16.02 -28.92
CA LYS A 18 -16.97 -14.75 -29.42
C LYS A 18 -15.69 -14.43 -28.65
N LYS A 19 -14.60 -14.36 -29.41
CA LYS A 19 -13.30 -13.80 -29.05
C LYS A 19 -13.52 -12.44 -28.37
N THR A 20 -13.14 -12.31 -27.10
CA THR A 20 -13.19 -11.05 -26.36
C THR A 20 -12.33 -10.00 -27.07
N GLU A 21 -12.97 -8.90 -27.52
CA GLU A 21 -12.27 -7.76 -28.13
C GLU A 21 -11.50 -7.00 -27.04
N SER A 22 -10.17 -7.09 -27.08
CA SER A 22 -9.27 -6.26 -26.29
C SER A 22 -9.26 -4.83 -26.87
N LYS A 23 -9.69 -3.83 -26.09
CA LYS A 23 -9.52 -2.42 -26.49
C LYS A 23 -8.09 -1.97 -26.20
N ARG A 24 -7.39 -1.52 -27.24
CA ARG A 24 -6.03 -1.00 -27.20
C ARG A 24 -6.10 0.51 -27.00
N TRP A 25 -5.42 1.04 -25.98
CA TRP A 25 -5.25 2.46 -25.78
C TRP A 25 -3.76 2.83 -25.94
N GLU A 26 -3.50 3.95 -26.62
CA GLU A 26 -2.17 4.54 -26.80
C GLU A 26 -2.10 5.84 -25.98
N ASP A 27 -1.01 6.04 -25.22
CA ASP A 27 -0.70 7.34 -24.63
C ASP A 27 -0.13 8.30 -25.68
N ASN A 28 -0.28 9.61 -25.45
CA ASN A 28 0.15 10.66 -26.39
C ASN A 28 1.68 10.82 -26.51
N GLU A 29 2.47 9.92 -25.91
CA GLU A 29 3.93 9.93 -25.97
C GLU A 29 4.52 8.66 -26.61
N GLY A 30 3.65 7.76 -27.10
CA GLY A 30 4.04 6.66 -28.00
C GLY A 30 4.93 5.59 -27.37
N LYS A 31 4.95 5.45 -26.05
CA LYS A 31 5.90 4.55 -25.36
C LYS A 31 5.29 3.50 -24.45
N ALA A 32 3.99 3.52 -24.18
CA ALA A 32 3.35 2.40 -23.49
C ALA A 32 2.00 2.02 -24.08
N LYS A 33 1.83 0.74 -24.40
CA LYS A 33 0.58 0.16 -24.88
C LYS A 33 0.03 -0.72 -23.76
N PHE A 34 -1.21 -0.48 -23.33
CA PHE A 34 -1.86 -1.28 -22.29
C PHE A 34 -3.13 -1.93 -22.83
N VAL A 35 -3.45 -3.13 -22.33
CA VAL A 35 -4.80 -3.70 -22.47
C VAL A 35 -5.53 -3.49 -21.15
N LEU A 36 -6.64 -2.76 -21.20
CA LEU A 36 -7.60 -2.70 -20.11
C LEU A 36 -8.50 -3.95 -20.13
N PHE A 37 -8.76 -4.53 -18.97
CA PHE A 37 -9.74 -5.59 -18.83
C PHE A 37 -11.12 -4.99 -18.55
N ASP A 38 -12.00 -5.00 -19.55
CA ASP A 38 -13.41 -4.68 -19.38
C ASP A 38 -14.23 -5.97 -19.55
N LYS A 39 -14.96 -6.36 -18.50
CA LYS A 39 -16.01 -7.40 -18.56
C LYS A 39 -17.41 -6.76 -18.54
N SER A 40 -17.63 -5.67 -19.26
CA SER A 40 -18.95 -5.13 -19.55
C SER A 40 -18.92 -4.20 -20.76
N GLY A 41 -19.25 -4.75 -21.94
CA GLY A 41 -19.25 -3.99 -23.19
C GLY A 41 -20.13 -2.74 -23.17
N GLY A 42 -19.54 -1.59 -23.50
CA GLY A 42 -20.26 -0.36 -23.85
C GLY A 42 -19.32 0.81 -24.11
N ASP A 43 -19.11 1.18 -25.37
CA ASP A 43 -18.28 2.31 -25.80
C ASP A 43 -18.80 3.67 -25.31
N ARG A 44 -17.94 4.44 -24.61
CA ARG A 44 -17.85 5.90 -24.70
C ARG A 44 -16.41 6.38 -24.50
N VAL A 45 -15.81 6.93 -25.54
CA VAL A 45 -14.50 7.61 -25.51
C VAL A 45 -14.67 8.99 -24.87
N ARG A 46 -13.89 9.31 -23.83
CA ARG A 46 -13.63 10.69 -23.39
C ARG A 46 -12.13 10.89 -23.17
N SER A 47 -11.62 11.96 -23.78
CA SER A 47 -10.26 12.48 -23.61
C SER A 47 -10.12 13.07 -22.20
N LEU A 48 -9.15 12.58 -21.43
CA LEU A 48 -8.72 13.19 -20.16
C LEU A 48 -7.62 14.22 -20.47
N ALA A 49 -7.96 15.49 -20.29
CA ALA A 49 -7.01 16.58 -20.35
C ALA A 49 -6.22 16.67 -19.02
N ARG A 50 -4.91 16.88 -19.17
CA ARG A 50 -3.88 17.02 -18.12
C ARG A 50 -4.17 18.25 -17.24
N ALA A 51 -4.22 18.08 -15.92
CA ALA A 51 -4.12 19.19 -14.97
C ALA A 51 -2.64 19.61 -14.83
N PRO A 52 -2.34 20.92 -14.68
CA PRO A 52 -0.96 21.41 -14.70
C PRO A 52 -0.23 21.17 -13.38
N ASN A 53 1.10 20.98 -13.49
CA ASN A 53 2.06 20.83 -12.39
C ASN A 53 1.91 21.95 -11.34
N VAL A 54 1.66 21.54 -10.09
CA VAL A 54 1.68 22.44 -8.93
C VAL A 54 3.02 22.26 -8.20
N ASN A 55 3.72 23.36 -7.98
CA ASN A 55 4.98 23.42 -7.24
C ASN A 55 4.67 23.46 -5.74
N TRP A 56 5.21 22.51 -4.96
CA TRP A 56 5.00 22.35 -3.52
C TRP A 56 5.31 23.62 -2.69
N ALA A 57 6.16 24.52 -3.19
CA ALA A 57 6.53 25.74 -2.50
C ALA A 57 5.40 26.79 -2.38
N THR A 58 4.36 26.71 -3.22
CA THR A 58 3.26 27.69 -3.21
C THR A 58 2.12 27.33 -2.25
N HIS A 59 1.97 26.06 -1.86
CA HIS A 59 0.87 25.64 -0.98
C HIS A 59 1.14 25.91 0.52
N LEU A 60 2.41 25.96 0.91
CA LEU A 60 2.86 26.21 2.29
C LEU A 60 2.62 27.65 2.78
N LEU A 61 2.42 28.60 1.86
CA LEU A 61 2.23 30.02 2.19
C LEU A 61 0.76 30.40 2.37
N GLU A 62 -0.19 29.54 1.99
CA GLU A 62 -1.63 29.83 2.07
C GLU A 62 -2.28 29.38 3.40
N LYS A 63 -1.70 28.42 4.14
CA LYS A 63 -2.29 27.85 5.37
C LYS A 63 -1.88 28.53 6.70
N LEU A 64 -1.18 29.68 6.69
CA LEU A 64 -0.76 30.39 7.92
C LEU A 64 -1.75 31.44 8.47
N GLY A 65 -3.06 31.30 8.20
CA GLY A 65 -4.09 32.26 8.63
C GLY A 65 -5.19 31.70 9.56
N CYS A 66 -4.98 31.82 10.88
CA CYS A 66 -5.96 31.99 11.97
C CYS A 66 -7.20 31.04 12.17
N SER A 67 -7.10 30.25 13.25
CA SER A 67 -7.89 30.25 14.50
C SER A 67 -9.40 29.84 14.61
N SER A 68 -9.60 28.76 15.38
CA SER A 68 -10.51 28.50 16.52
C SER A 68 -12.04 28.66 16.45
N ALA A 69 -12.79 27.58 16.76
CA ALA A 69 -13.75 27.48 17.89
C ALA A 69 -14.46 26.10 18.00
N MET A 70 -14.65 25.63 19.23
CA MET A 70 -15.60 24.60 19.75
C MET A 70 -16.46 25.31 20.84
N PRO A 71 -17.51 24.73 21.50
CA PRO A 71 -18.05 23.34 21.57
C PRO A 71 -19.61 23.29 21.38
N THR A 72 -20.39 22.20 21.51
CA THR A 72 -20.79 21.46 22.74
C THR A 72 -21.85 20.36 22.45
N ALA A 73 -22.01 19.45 23.42
CA ALA A 73 -22.69 18.15 23.47
C ALA A 73 -24.25 18.07 23.45
N THR A 74 -24.80 16.88 23.15
CA THR A 74 -25.61 15.99 24.04
C THR A 74 -26.54 15.05 23.25
N GLY A 75 -26.74 13.81 23.72
CA GLY A 75 -27.85 12.96 23.26
C GLY A 75 -27.65 11.45 23.46
N ASN A 76 -27.94 10.96 24.66
CA ASN A 76 -27.90 9.56 25.06
C ASN A 76 -29.20 8.84 24.63
N SER A 77 -29.12 7.67 23.99
CA SER A 77 -30.24 6.71 23.95
C SER A 77 -29.74 5.29 23.72
N SER A 78 -29.82 4.49 24.78
CA SER A 78 -29.54 3.06 24.83
C SER A 78 -30.73 2.24 24.31
N SER A 79 -30.51 1.38 23.32
CA SER A 79 -31.43 0.30 22.95
C SER A 79 -30.70 -1.05 22.98
N HIS A 80 -31.13 -1.90 23.91
CA HIS A 80 -30.66 -3.28 24.06
C HIS A 80 -31.21 -4.16 22.93
N GLY A 81 -30.32 -4.63 22.06
CA GLY A 81 -30.54 -5.77 21.19
C GLY A 81 -29.31 -6.68 21.29
N GLY A 82 -29.51 -7.96 21.62
CA GLY A 82 -28.42 -8.93 21.71
C GLY A 82 -27.79 -9.16 20.33
N HIS A 83 -26.82 -8.33 19.98
CA HIS A 83 -25.89 -8.56 18.90
C HIS A 83 -24.68 -9.30 19.48
N THR A 84 -24.24 -10.35 18.79
CA THR A 84 -22.86 -10.82 18.92
C THR A 84 -21.97 -9.63 18.62
N ASN A 85 -21.42 -8.97 19.65
CA ASN A 85 -20.54 -7.81 19.51
C ASN A 85 -19.28 -8.27 18.78
N ILE A 86 -19.26 -8.14 17.46
CA ILE A 86 -18.02 -8.16 16.70
C ILE A 86 -17.26 -6.91 17.18
N PRO A 87 -16.07 -7.06 17.77
CA PRO A 87 -15.31 -5.92 18.26
C PRO A 87 -15.02 -4.96 17.10
N SER A 88 -15.15 -3.66 17.35
CA SER A 88 -14.77 -2.65 16.36
C SER A 88 -13.24 -2.63 16.17
N ASN A 89 -12.77 -1.96 15.12
CA ASN A 89 -11.33 -1.73 14.92
C ASN A 89 -10.70 -1.06 16.16
N GLU A 90 -11.38 -0.07 16.74
CA GLU A 90 -10.87 0.62 17.92
C GLU A 90 -10.80 -0.27 19.16
N ASP A 91 -11.76 -1.17 19.35
CA ASP A 91 -11.70 -2.18 20.41
C ASP A 91 -10.51 -3.15 20.25
N CYS A 92 -10.01 -3.28 19.02
CA CYS A 92 -8.84 -4.07 18.67
C CYS A 92 -7.51 -3.29 18.74
N GLY A 93 -7.54 -2.01 19.14
CA GLY A 93 -6.36 -1.14 19.14
C GLY A 93 -5.98 -0.59 17.76
N ILE A 94 -6.88 -0.70 16.78
CA ILE A 94 -6.72 -0.18 15.42
C ILE A 94 -7.52 1.11 15.28
N ARG A 95 -6.83 2.23 15.11
CA ARG A 95 -7.43 3.56 14.97
C ARG A 95 -7.76 3.85 13.52
N ASP A 96 -9.05 3.98 13.22
CA ASP A 96 -9.48 4.45 11.90
C ASP A 96 -9.23 5.96 11.75
N VAL A 97 -8.50 6.31 10.69
CA VAL A 97 -8.16 7.68 10.32
C VAL A 97 -8.90 8.05 9.05
N TRP A 98 -9.58 9.19 9.11
CA TRP A 98 -10.39 9.83 8.07
C TRP A 98 -9.92 11.28 7.91
N GLY A 99 -10.48 12.01 6.95
CA GLY A 99 -10.09 13.40 6.70
C GLY A 99 -10.21 14.29 7.95
N TYR A 100 -11.22 14.07 8.80
CA TYR A 100 -11.48 14.93 9.96
C TYR A 100 -10.53 14.73 11.16
N ASN A 101 -9.89 13.57 11.32
CA ASN A 101 -8.96 13.29 12.42
C ASN A 101 -7.50 13.09 11.98
N LEU A 102 -7.21 13.21 10.68
CA LEU A 102 -5.88 12.99 10.10
C LEU A 102 -4.77 13.74 10.83
N GLU A 103 -4.91 15.05 11.04
CA GLU A 103 -3.90 15.85 11.72
C GLU A 103 -3.71 15.45 13.19
N GLU A 104 -4.80 15.10 13.87
CA GLU A 104 -4.76 14.69 15.28
C GLU A 104 -3.95 13.40 15.44
N GLU A 105 -4.23 12.42 14.59
CA GLU A 105 -3.52 11.15 14.64
C GLU A 105 -2.05 11.30 14.23
N PHE A 106 -1.73 12.15 13.25
CA PHE A 106 -0.32 12.44 12.92
C PHE A 106 0.43 13.14 14.07
N ARG A 107 -0.22 13.95 14.91
CA ARG A 107 0.42 14.50 16.12
C ARG A 107 0.82 13.39 17.09
N THR A 108 -0.03 12.38 17.26
CA THR A 108 0.25 11.21 18.11
C THR A 108 1.37 10.36 17.50
N ILE A 109 1.28 10.04 16.21
CA ILE A 109 2.26 9.20 15.51
C ILE A 109 3.67 9.81 15.57
N ARG A 110 3.81 11.14 15.38
CA ARG A 110 5.09 11.86 15.50
C ARG A 110 5.77 11.69 16.85
N GLN A 111 5.01 11.43 17.92
CA GLN A 111 5.56 11.15 19.25
C GLN A 111 5.94 9.66 19.41
N ILE A 112 5.12 8.77 18.86
CA ILE A 112 5.30 7.32 18.94
C ILE A 112 6.55 6.87 18.17
N VAL A 113 6.72 7.35 16.94
CA VAL A 113 7.79 6.90 16.04
C VAL A 113 9.19 7.15 16.61
N GLN A 114 9.34 8.07 17.57
CA GLN A 114 10.61 8.34 18.26
C GLN A 114 11.11 7.17 19.13
N LYS A 115 10.20 6.29 19.57
CA LYS A 115 10.52 5.12 20.41
C LYS A 115 10.18 3.79 19.74
N TYR A 116 9.22 3.81 18.81
CA TYR A 116 8.70 2.64 18.11
C TYR A 116 9.03 2.81 16.62
N HIS A 117 10.31 2.57 16.27
CA HIS A 117 10.88 2.84 14.95
C HIS A 117 10.77 1.67 13.97
N TYR A 118 10.20 0.53 14.37
CA TYR A 118 9.75 -0.49 13.44
C TYR A 118 8.34 -0.17 12.98
N VAL A 119 8.14 -0.01 11.67
CA VAL A 119 6.86 0.38 11.08
C VAL A 119 6.41 -0.73 10.13
N ALA A 120 5.48 -1.55 10.59
CA ALA A 120 4.85 -2.55 9.74
C ALA A 120 3.74 -1.92 8.92
N MET A 121 3.67 -2.25 7.63
CA MET A 121 2.70 -1.66 6.72
C MET A 121 2.03 -2.69 5.82
N ASP A 122 0.85 -2.33 5.34
CA ASP A 122 0.10 -3.01 4.29
C ASP A 122 -0.83 -2.01 3.60
N THR A 123 -1.25 -2.27 2.36
CA THR A 123 -2.21 -1.40 1.64
C THR A 123 -3.35 -2.17 1.02
N GLU A 124 -4.52 -1.54 0.94
CA GLU A 124 -5.64 -2.04 0.16
C GLU A 124 -5.90 -1.12 -1.03
N PHE A 125 -6.10 -1.73 -2.20
CA PHE A 125 -6.26 -1.02 -3.48
C PHE A 125 -7.13 -1.86 -4.43
N PRO A 126 -7.66 -1.27 -5.52
CA PRO A 126 -8.72 -1.91 -6.30
C PRO A 126 -8.20 -2.95 -7.33
N GLY A 127 -7.14 -3.69 -6.96
CA GLY A 127 -6.58 -4.77 -7.73
C GLY A 127 -5.77 -4.35 -8.95
N VAL A 128 -5.91 -5.11 -10.03
CA VAL A 128 -5.13 -4.97 -11.28
C VAL A 128 -6.12 -4.96 -12.46
N VAL A 129 -6.11 -3.88 -13.23
CA VAL A 129 -7.05 -3.65 -14.35
C VAL A 129 -6.37 -3.61 -15.71
N ALA A 130 -5.04 -3.53 -15.74
CA ALA A 130 -4.25 -3.41 -16.97
C ALA A 130 -3.10 -4.42 -17.02
N ARG A 131 -2.74 -4.84 -18.24
CA ARG A 131 -1.46 -5.49 -18.52
C ARG A 131 -0.64 -4.68 -19.52
N PRO A 132 0.68 -4.52 -19.30
CA PRO A 132 1.55 -3.87 -20.26
C PRO A 132 1.70 -4.75 -21.51
N ILE A 133 1.67 -4.12 -22.67
CA ILE A 133 1.91 -4.72 -23.99
C ILE A 133 3.27 -4.26 -24.47
N GLY A 134 4.13 -5.21 -24.83
CA GLY A 134 5.44 -4.92 -25.39
C GLY A 134 6.37 -6.12 -25.26
N GLU A 135 7.61 -5.90 -25.68
CA GLU A 135 8.72 -6.80 -25.36
C GLU A 135 9.35 -6.32 -24.06
N PHE A 136 9.66 -7.26 -23.17
CA PHE A 136 10.25 -6.99 -21.85
C PHE A 136 11.62 -7.63 -21.76
N ARG A 137 12.54 -6.96 -21.07
CA ARG A 137 13.94 -7.41 -20.96
C ARG A 137 14.06 -8.70 -20.15
N SER A 138 13.14 -8.91 -19.22
CA SER A 138 13.08 -10.09 -18.35
C SER A 138 11.70 -10.26 -17.71
N THR A 139 11.50 -11.37 -16.99
CA THR A 139 10.31 -11.55 -16.16
C THR A 139 10.22 -10.51 -15.04
N ALA A 140 11.36 -10.11 -14.44
CA ALA A 140 11.38 -9.08 -13.39
C ALA A 140 10.95 -7.71 -13.93
N ASP A 141 11.48 -7.34 -15.10
CA ASP A 141 11.08 -6.13 -15.82
C ASP A 141 9.57 -6.15 -16.14
N TYR A 142 9.03 -7.29 -16.60
CA TYR A 142 7.59 -7.43 -16.79
C TYR A 142 6.78 -7.22 -15.49
N GLN A 143 7.23 -7.78 -14.36
CA GLN A 143 6.55 -7.59 -13.07
C GLN A 143 6.56 -6.12 -12.65
N TYR A 144 7.69 -5.43 -12.82
CA TYR A 144 7.77 -4.00 -12.54
C TYR A 144 6.85 -3.19 -13.45
N GLN A 145 6.85 -3.43 -14.77
CA GLN A 145 5.96 -2.71 -15.69
C GLN A 145 4.47 -3.01 -15.44
N LEU A 146 4.15 -4.22 -14.95
CA LEU A 146 2.79 -4.57 -14.53
C LEU A 146 2.37 -3.77 -13.29
N LEU A 147 3.23 -3.70 -12.28
CA LEU A 147 3.03 -2.87 -11.09
C LEU A 147 2.88 -1.40 -11.48
N ARG A 148 3.85 -0.85 -12.20
CA ARG A 148 3.91 0.55 -12.61
C ARG A 148 2.61 1.01 -13.26
N CYS A 149 2.14 0.27 -14.26
CA CYS A 149 0.96 0.68 -15.00
C CYS A 149 -0.32 0.64 -14.18
N ASN A 150 -0.47 -0.31 -13.24
CA ASN A 150 -1.65 -0.36 -12.40
C ASN A 150 -1.60 0.66 -11.27
N VAL A 151 -0.45 0.86 -10.64
CA VAL A 151 -0.28 1.88 -9.60
C VAL A 151 -0.51 3.28 -10.16
N ASP A 152 -0.02 3.59 -11.36
CA ASP A 152 -0.26 4.89 -12.01
C ASP A 152 -1.75 5.12 -12.30
N LEU A 153 -2.46 4.09 -12.78
CA LEU A 153 -3.87 4.17 -13.16
C LEU A 153 -4.85 4.17 -11.98
N LEU A 154 -4.51 3.48 -10.90
CA LEU A 154 -5.43 3.19 -9.80
C LEU A 154 -5.15 4.08 -8.59
N ARG A 155 -6.11 4.13 -7.67
CA ARG A 155 -6.04 4.88 -6.42
C ARG A 155 -5.99 3.92 -5.24
N ILE A 156 -5.16 4.25 -4.25
CA ILE A 156 -5.13 3.56 -2.97
C ILE A 156 -6.47 3.74 -2.23
N ILE A 157 -6.88 2.74 -1.46
CA ILE A 157 -8.12 2.75 -0.65
C ILE A 157 -7.78 2.82 0.84
N GLN A 158 -6.85 1.97 1.31
CA GLN A 158 -6.35 2.03 2.69
C GLN A 158 -4.84 1.88 2.78
N LEU A 159 -4.27 2.43 3.85
CA LEU A 159 -2.92 2.13 4.34
C LEU A 159 -3.01 1.80 5.82
N GLY A 160 -2.37 0.71 6.25
CA GLY A 160 -2.19 0.37 7.65
C GLY A 160 -0.76 0.64 8.08
N LEU A 161 -0.57 1.27 9.23
CA LEU A 161 0.73 1.45 9.87
C LEU A 161 0.66 0.95 11.31
N THR A 162 1.48 -0.04 11.64
CA THR A 162 1.67 -0.54 13.00
C THR A 162 3.07 -0.20 13.49
N PHE A 163 3.17 0.35 14.69
CA PHE A 163 4.45 0.78 15.27
C PHE A 163 4.92 -0.21 16.33
N LEU A 164 6.19 -0.61 16.27
CA LEU A 164 6.81 -1.57 17.18
C LEU A 164 8.20 -1.09 17.64
N ASP A 165 8.64 -1.54 18.81
CA ASP A 165 10.00 -1.35 19.32
C ASP A 165 10.95 -2.48 18.84
N ASP A 166 12.23 -2.43 19.23
CA ASP A 166 13.23 -3.45 18.84
C ASP A 166 12.90 -4.88 19.29
N SER A 167 12.03 -5.01 20.30
CA SER A 167 11.54 -6.29 20.84
C SER A 167 10.20 -6.73 20.25
N GLY A 168 9.65 -5.97 19.29
CA GLY A 168 8.37 -6.28 18.66
C GLY A 168 7.16 -5.94 19.52
N LYS A 169 7.33 -5.10 20.54
CA LYS A 169 6.20 -4.64 21.37
C LYS A 169 5.63 -3.36 20.79
N THR A 170 4.32 -3.23 20.86
CA THR A 170 3.58 -2.05 20.44
C THR A 170 3.58 -0.96 21.53
N PRO A 171 3.22 0.30 21.17
CA PRO A 171 2.97 1.36 22.12
C PRO A 171 1.97 0.97 23.20
N GLY A 172 2.25 1.37 24.44
CA GLY A 172 1.21 1.38 25.47
C GLY A 172 0.17 2.47 25.15
N GLY A 173 -1.10 2.22 25.46
CA GLY A 173 -2.20 3.15 25.19
C GLY A 173 -3.38 2.45 24.51
N SER A 174 -4.30 3.24 23.96
CA SER A 174 -5.51 2.70 23.32
C SER A 174 -5.26 2.18 21.90
N TYR A 175 -4.25 2.69 21.20
CA TYR A 175 -4.03 2.40 19.78
C TYR A 175 -2.57 2.07 19.50
N THR A 176 -2.36 1.01 18.72
CA THR A 176 -1.04 0.51 18.30
C THR A 176 -0.87 0.60 16.78
N THR A 177 -1.98 0.70 16.08
CA THR A 177 -2.08 0.60 14.63
C THR A 177 -3.01 1.69 14.12
N TRP A 178 -2.64 2.35 13.02
CA TRP A 178 -3.45 3.36 12.35
C TRP A 178 -3.86 2.85 10.97
N GLN A 179 -5.16 2.91 10.71
CA GLN A 179 -5.75 2.55 9.42
C GLN A 179 -6.22 3.83 8.73
N PHE A 180 -5.46 4.29 7.75
CA PHE A 180 -5.78 5.46 6.96
C PHE A 180 -6.75 5.08 5.84
N ASN A 181 -7.91 5.72 5.83
CA ASN A 181 -8.98 5.49 4.86
C ASN A 181 -8.98 6.62 3.82
N PHE A 182 -8.52 6.35 2.60
CA PHE A 182 -8.38 7.36 1.55
C PHE A 182 -9.66 7.61 0.78
N LYS A 183 -9.77 8.82 0.21
CA LYS A 183 -10.88 9.19 -0.64
C LYS A 183 -10.94 8.32 -1.89
N PHE A 184 -12.07 7.66 -2.10
CA PHE A 184 -12.31 6.74 -3.22
C PHE A 184 -13.78 6.76 -3.63
N ASN A 185 -14.06 6.83 -4.93
CA ASN A 185 -15.41 6.92 -5.50
C ASN A 185 -15.64 5.85 -6.58
N LEU A 186 -16.52 4.87 -6.29
CA LEU A 186 -16.89 3.79 -7.24
C LEU A 186 -17.60 4.26 -8.52
N SER A 187 -18.01 5.52 -8.58
CA SER A 187 -18.59 6.14 -9.78
C SER A 187 -17.55 6.77 -10.69
N GLU A 188 -16.41 7.19 -10.14
CA GLU A 188 -15.38 7.97 -10.84
C GLU A 188 -14.09 7.19 -11.05
N ASP A 189 -13.67 6.41 -10.04
CA ASP A 189 -12.38 5.73 -10.01
C ASP A 189 -12.44 4.36 -10.71
N MET A 190 -11.32 3.96 -11.32
CA MET A 190 -11.17 2.64 -11.93
C MET A 190 -10.91 1.56 -10.87
N TYR A 191 -11.43 0.36 -11.13
CA TYR A 191 -11.25 -0.78 -10.24
C TYR A 191 -11.47 -2.13 -10.93
N ALA A 192 -10.91 -3.19 -10.36
CA ALA A 192 -11.29 -4.56 -10.66
C ALA A 192 -12.50 -4.96 -9.80
N GLN A 193 -13.57 -5.48 -10.42
CA GLN A 193 -14.82 -5.82 -9.72
C GLN A 193 -14.59 -6.83 -8.59
N ASP A 194 -13.83 -7.89 -8.85
CA ASP A 194 -13.54 -8.94 -7.86
C ASP A 194 -12.83 -8.37 -6.61
N SER A 195 -11.98 -7.35 -6.78
CA SER A 195 -11.30 -6.67 -5.68
C SER A 195 -12.25 -5.81 -4.86
N ILE A 196 -13.17 -5.08 -5.50
CA ILE A 196 -14.20 -4.30 -4.78
C ILE A 196 -15.13 -5.23 -4.01
N ASP A 197 -15.55 -6.35 -4.61
CA ASP A 197 -16.43 -7.30 -3.95
C ASP A 197 -15.73 -7.94 -2.73
N LEU A 198 -14.46 -8.32 -2.87
CA LEU A 198 -13.64 -8.80 -1.75
C LEU A 198 -13.57 -7.75 -0.64
N LEU A 199 -13.14 -6.53 -0.94
CA LEU A 199 -12.98 -5.45 0.04
C LEU A 199 -14.30 -5.09 0.73
N GLN A 200 -15.40 -5.06 0.00
CA GLN A 200 -16.72 -4.81 0.58
C GLN A 200 -17.13 -5.93 1.54
N ASN A 201 -16.84 -7.19 1.20
CA ASN A 201 -17.08 -8.34 2.08
C ASN A 201 -16.17 -8.33 3.33
N SER A 202 -14.98 -7.74 3.21
CA SER A 202 -14.04 -7.52 4.31
C SER A 202 -14.40 -6.32 5.20
N GLY A 203 -15.48 -5.60 4.88
CA GLY A 203 -16.02 -4.51 5.71
C GLY A 203 -15.65 -3.09 5.26
N ILE A 204 -15.05 -2.91 4.08
CA ILE A 204 -14.77 -1.58 3.55
C ILE A 204 -16.07 -0.82 3.25
N GLN A 205 -16.18 0.38 3.83
CA GLN A 205 -17.35 1.24 3.70
C GLN A 205 -17.14 2.27 2.58
N PHE A 206 -17.24 1.86 1.32
CA PHE A 206 -16.93 2.73 0.16
C PHE A 206 -17.67 4.07 0.15
N LYS A 207 -18.92 4.12 0.64
CA LYS A 207 -19.64 5.39 0.77
C LYS A 207 -18.95 6.36 1.74
N LYS A 208 -18.40 5.85 2.84
CA LYS A 208 -17.64 6.66 3.80
C LYS A 208 -16.28 7.09 3.24
N HIS A 209 -15.63 6.25 2.44
CA HIS A 209 -14.43 6.67 1.68
C HIS A 209 -14.74 7.83 0.73
N GLU A 210 -15.88 7.81 0.04
CA GLU A 210 -16.28 8.88 -0.86
C GLU A 210 -16.53 10.21 -0.12
N GLU A 211 -17.22 10.14 1.03
CA GLU A 211 -17.69 11.31 1.78
C GLU A 211 -16.65 11.88 2.76
N GLU A 212 -15.89 11.02 3.44
CA GLU A 212 -15.02 11.36 4.58
C GLU A 212 -13.56 10.93 4.39
N GLY A 213 -13.23 10.29 3.25
CA GLY A 213 -11.90 9.77 3.00
C GLY A 213 -10.82 10.86 2.96
N ILE A 214 -9.62 10.47 3.37
CA ILE A 214 -8.44 11.33 3.39
C ILE A 214 -8.07 11.75 1.97
N ASP A 215 -7.80 13.05 1.77
CA ASP A 215 -7.14 13.51 0.55
C ASP A 215 -5.69 12.97 0.51
N PRO A 216 -5.29 12.26 -0.56
CA PRO A 216 -3.94 11.71 -0.68
C PRO A 216 -2.81 12.74 -0.50
N LEU A 217 -3.01 13.98 -0.92
CA LEU A 217 -1.99 15.03 -0.83
C LEU A 217 -1.85 15.56 0.60
N ASP A 218 -2.95 15.75 1.32
CA ASP A 218 -2.92 16.13 2.74
C ASP A 218 -2.20 15.05 3.57
N PHE A 219 -2.42 13.77 3.25
CA PHE A 219 -1.67 12.67 3.88
C PHE A 219 -0.18 12.72 3.55
N ALA A 220 0.18 12.89 2.28
CA ALA A 220 1.58 12.91 1.84
C ALA A 220 2.36 14.07 2.50
N GLU A 221 1.75 15.26 2.61
CA GLU A 221 2.32 16.42 3.31
C GLU A 221 2.67 16.08 4.78
N LEU A 222 1.73 15.46 5.50
CA LEU A 222 1.91 15.10 6.89
C LEU A 222 2.93 13.96 7.07
N LEU A 223 2.91 12.95 6.20
CA LEU A 223 3.85 11.84 6.21
C LEU A 223 5.28 12.31 5.95
N MET A 224 5.48 13.20 4.98
CA MET A 224 6.79 13.75 4.61
C MET A 224 7.52 14.39 5.82
N THR A 225 6.76 15.05 6.69
CA THR A 225 7.30 15.78 7.86
C THR A 225 7.06 15.04 9.19
N SER A 226 6.71 13.76 9.14
CA SER A 226 6.37 12.97 10.33
C SER A 226 7.57 12.36 11.06
N GLY A 227 8.71 12.22 10.37
CA GLY A 227 9.86 11.43 10.85
C GLY A 227 9.72 9.93 10.60
N ILE A 228 8.78 9.49 9.75
CA ILE A 228 8.57 8.08 9.38
C ILE A 228 9.29 7.73 8.06
N VAL A 229 9.34 8.64 7.11
CA VAL A 229 10.04 8.51 5.81
C VAL A 229 11.30 9.35 5.81
N LEU A 230 12.26 9.04 4.93
CA LEU A 230 13.56 9.74 4.79
C LEU A 230 14.47 9.60 6.03
N MET A 231 14.22 8.62 6.89
CA MET A 231 14.90 8.45 8.18
C MET A 231 15.61 7.09 8.26
N ASP A 232 16.92 7.11 8.46
CA ASP A 232 17.76 5.88 8.52
C ASP A 232 17.43 4.98 9.72
N ASN A 233 16.92 5.57 10.81
CA ASN A 233 16.58 4.82 12.02
C ASN A 233 15.23 4.09 11.91
N ILE A 234 14.42 4.37 10.88
CA ILE A 234 13.13 3.73 10.69
C ILE A 234 13.30 2.43 9.88
N LYS A 235 12.72 1.35 10.40
CA LYS A 235 12.77 0.02 9.81
C LYS A 235 11.37 -0.39 9.36
N TRP A 236 11.16 -0.42 8.05
CA TRP A 236 9.87 -0.76 7.45
C TRP A 236 9.73 -2.28 7.31
N LEU A 237 8.60 -2.81 7.77
CA LEU A 237 8.26 -4.23 7.72
C LEU A 237 7.07 -4.43 6.80
N SER A 238 7.17 -5.33 5.84
CA SER A 238 6.16 -5.49 4.80
C SER A 238 5.93 -6.95 4.43
N PHE A 239 4.92 -7.24 3.62
CA PHE A 239 4.70 -8.58 3.08
C PHE A 239 4.33 -8.53 1.60
N HIS A 240 5.19 -9.04 0.72
CA HIS A 240 4.94 -9.08 -0.72
C HIS A 240 4.65 -7.70 -1.33
N SER A 241 5.50 -6.74 -0.98
CA SER A 241 5.07 -5.34 -0.88
C SER A 241 5.45 -4.46 -2.07
N GLY A 242 5.59 -5.05 -3.26
CA GLY A 242 5.90 -4.28 -4.47
C GLY A 242 4.87 -3.18 -4.70
N TYR A 243 3.58 -3.55 -4.73
CA TYR A 243 2.49 -2.60 -4.94
C TYR A 243 2.37 -1.59 -3.80
N ASP A 244 2.53 -2.01 -2.54
CA ASP A 244 2.43 -1.12 -1.37
C ASP A 244 3.42 0.04 -1.46
N PHE A 245 4.69 -0.28 -1.70
CA PHE A 245 5.72 0.76 -1.89
C PHE A 245 5.53 1.52 -3.20
N GLY A 246 4.98 0.89 -4.23
CA GLY A 246 4.54 1.58 -5.44
C GLY A 246 3.57 2.71 -5.12
N TYR A 247 2.50 2.43 -4.37
CA TYR A 247 1.54 3.45 -3.97
C TYR A 247 2.18 4.50 -3.06
N LEU A 248 3.00 4.12 -2.09
CA LEU A 248 3.65 5.10 -1.21
C LEU A 248 4.61 6.03 -1.97
N ILE A 249 5.40 5.51 -2.92
CA ILE A 249 6.28 6.35 -3.76
C ILE A 249 5.44 7.28 -4.64
N LYS A 250 4.36 6.78 -5.26
CA LYS A 250 3.43 7.62 -6.03
C LYS A 250 2.85 8.75 -5.17
N LEU A 251 2.40 8.43 -3.96
CA LEU A 251 1.86 9.41 -3.01
C LEU A 251 2.90 10.46 -2.60
N LEU A 252 4.10 10.04 -2.22
CA LEU A 252 5.14 10.93 -1.69
C LEU A 252 5.80 11.79 -2.77
N THR A 253 5.84 11.31 -4.02
CA THR A 253 6.40 12.07 -5.15
C THR A 253 5.36 12.91 -5.87
N ASP A 254 4.07 12.60 -5.71
CA ASP A 254 2.97 13.14 -6.53
C ASP A 254 3.26 13.04 -8.03
N GLN A 255 3.91 11.95 -8.45
CA GLN A 255 4.24 11.66 -9.84
C GLN A 255 3.89 10.20 -10.17
N ASN A 256 3.75 9.93 -11.46
CA ASN A 256 3.75 8.55 -11.94
C ASN A 256 5.08 7.87 -11.57
N LEU A 257 5.03 6.57 -11.36
CA LEU A 257 6.20 5.79 -11.03
C LEU A 257 7.26 5.83 -12.16
N PRO A 258 8.56 5.75 -11.82
CA PRO A 258 9.65 5.80 -12.80
C PRO A 258 9.50 4.78 -13.93
N GLN A 259 10.03 5.07 -15.11
CA GLN A 259 9.90 4.13 -16.24
C GLN A 259 10.78 2.89 -16.02
N ASP A 260 11.97 3.06 -15.48
CA ASP A 260 12.93 2.00 -15.22
C ASP A 260 12.88 1.53 -13.75
N GLU A 261 12.94 0.21 -13.55
CA GLU A 261 12.89 -0.42 -12.21
C GLU A 261 14.00 0.09 -11.29
N SER A 262 15.19 0.36 -11.84
CA SER A 262 16.33 0.86 -11.05
C SER A 262 16.05 2.22 -10.42
N GLU A 263 15.42 3.14 -11.15
CA GLU A 263 15.06 4.47 -10.64
C GLU A 263 14.00 4.37 -9.55
N PHE A 264 13.07 3.42 -9.65
CA PHE A 264 12.14 3.12 -8.56
C PHE A 264 12.85 2.66 -7.29
N PHE A 265 13.84 1.76 -7.42
CA PHE A 265 14.63 1.32 -6.25
C PHE A 265 15.53 2.43 -5.68
N GLU A 266 16.00 3.37 -6.51
CA GLU A 266 16.69 4.57 -6.02
C GLU A 266 15.77 5.44 -5.17
N LEU A 267 14.54 5.71 -5.63
CA LEU A 267 13.54 6.43 -4.84
C LEU A 267 13.16 5.65 -3.57
N LEU A 268 12.94 4.34 -3.69
CA LEU A 268 12.63 3.48 -2.55
C LEU A 268 13.67 3.64 -1.45
N ARG A 269 14.96 3.61 -1.78
CA ARG A 269 16.06 3.74 -0.82
C ARG A 269 16.13 5.13 -0.18
N ILE A 270 15.77 6.17 -0.91
CA ILE A 270 15.73 7.54 -0.37
C ILE A 270 14.61 7.65 0.67
N TYR A 271 13.39 7.27 0.30
CA TYR A 271 12.22 7.42 1.17
C TYR A 271 12.15 6.37 2.29
N PHE A 272 12.66 5.16 2.04
CA PHE A 272 12.57 3.99 2.91
C PHE A 272 13.95 3.31 3.01
N PRO A 273 14.91 3.88 3.76
CA PRO A 273 16.29 3.38 3.77
C PRO A 273 16.43 1.92 4.23
N THR A 274 15.60 1.49 5.20
CA THR A 274 15.58 0.12 5.70
C THR A 274 14.21 -0.52 5.49
N VAL A 275 14.15 -1.55 4.64
CA VAL A 275 12.93 -2.31 4.32
C VAL A 275 13.21 -3.80 4.44
N TYR A 276 12.35 -4.54 5.14
CA TYR A 276 12.35 -6.00 5.16
C TYR A 276 10.98 -6.53 4.69
N ASP A 277 10.97 -7.13 3.50
CA ASP A 277 9.81 -7.85 3.00
C ASP A 277 9.79 -9.28 3.57
N VAL A 278 8.86 -9.54 4.48
CA VAL A 278 8.69 -10.85 5.15
C VAL A 278 8.60 -11.97 4.13
N LYS A 279 7.89 -11.75 3.01
CA LYS A 279 7.76 -12.75 1.94
C LYS A 279 9.10 -13.07 1.28
N TYR A 280 9.99 -12.08 1.17
CA TYR A 280 11.35 -12.30 0.69
C TYR A 280 12.21 -13.06 1.72
N LEU A 281 12.15 -12.67 3.00
CA LEU A 281 12.87 -13.34 4.10
C LEU A 281 12.48 -14.82 4.21
N MET A 282 11.20 -15.15 4.02
CA MET A 282 10.66 -16.51 4.00
C MET A 282 11.39 -17.45 3.02
N LYS A 283 12.03 -16.94 1.95
CA LYS A 283 12.83 -17.77 1.03
C LYS A 283 14.00 -18.46 1.72
N SER A 284 14.46 -17.93 2.85
CA SER A 284 15.50 -18.52 3.70
C SER A 284 14.96 -19.35 4.86
N CYS A 285 13.63 -19.37 5.07
CA CYS A 285 12.98 -20.11 6.14
C CYS A 285 12.49 -21.47 5.59
N LYS A 286 13.02 -22.57 6.12
CA LYS A 286 12.53 -23.90 5.71
C LYS A 286 11.07 -24.06 6.13
N ASN A 287 10.25 -24.56 5.21
CA ASN A 287 8.84 -24.89 5.40
C ASN A 287 7.86 -23.72 5.62
N LEU A 288 8.31 -22.45 5.55
CA LEU A 288 7.40 -21.30 5.63
C LEU A 288 6.98 -20.87 4.22
N LYS A 289 5.70 -21.04 3.87
CA LYS A 289 5.15 -20.74 2.53
C LYS A 289 3.73 -20.20 2.64
N GLY A 290 3.23 -19.60 1.56
CA GLY A 290 1.85 -19.16 1.48
C GLY A 290 1.63 -17.66 1.68
N GLY A 291 0.38 -17.21 1.63
CA GLY A 291 -0.04 -15.83 1.88
C GLY A 291 0.13 -15.43 3.35
N LEU A 292 -0.09 -14.15 3.68
CA LEU A 292 0.13 -13.61 5.03
C LEU A 292 -0.65 -14.41 6.10
N GLN A 293 -1.92 -14.73 5.85
CA GLN A 293 -2.72 -15.53 6.77
C GLN A 293 -2.17 -16.95 6.95
N GLU A 294 -1.79 -17.63 5.86
CA GLU A 294 -1.23 -18.99 5.95
C GLU A 294 0.10 -19.01 6.71
N VAL A 295 0.89 -17.94 6.59
CA VAL A 295 2.14 -17.75 7.33
C VAL A 295 1.86 -17.49 8.81
N ALA A 296 0.87 -16.65 9.13
CA ALA A 296 0.43 -16.43 10.51
C ALA A 296 -0.01 -17.73 11.18
N ASP A 297 -0.80 -18.55 10.49
CA ASP A 297 -1.25 -19.85 11.00
C ASP A 297 -0.06 -20.79 11.28
N GLN A 298 0.93 -20.83 10.38
CA GLN A 298 2.17 -21.62 10.55
C GLN A 298 3.06 -21.12 11.69
N LEU A 299 2.99 -19.83 12.02
CA LEU A 299 3.72 -19.20 13.12
C LEU A 299 2.90 -19.15 14.41
N GLU A 300 1.70 -19.75 14.42
CA GLU A 300 0.77 -19.78 15.55
C GLU A 300 0.40 -18.37 16.05
N LEU A 301 0.19 -17.44 15.10
CA LEU A 301 -0.18 -16.06 15.37
C LEU A 301 -1.69 -15.84 15.23
N GLU A 302 -2.29 -15.22 16.24
CA GLU A 302 -3.70 -14.82 16.21
C GLU A 302 -3.86 -13.44 15.55
N ARG A 303 -4.74 -13.36 14.56
CA ARG A 303 -5.09 -12.08 13.93
C ARG A 303 -5.93 -11.23 14.87
N ILE A 304 -5.60 -9.94 14.93
CA ILE A 304 -6.38 -8.92 15.62
C ILE A 304 -6.97 -7.98 14.55
N GLY A 305 -8.28 -7.74 14.63
CA GLY A 305 -9.01 -6.95 13.64
C GLY A 305 -9.45 -7.73 12.39
N PRO A 306 -10.16 -7.06 11.46
CA PRO A 306 -10.73 -7.69 10.27
C PRO A 306 -9.66 -8.04 9.23
N GLN A 307 -9.71 -9.26 8.69
CA GLN A 307 -8.85 -9.69 7.59
C GLN A 307 -9.14 -8.89 6.31
N HIS A 308 -8.11 -8.62 5.49
CA HIS A 308 -8.23 -7.83 4.26
C HIS A 308 -8.67 -6.38 4.54
N GLN A 309 -8.10 -5.83 5.59
CA GLN A 309 -8.07 -4.41 5.88
C GLN A 309 -6.66 -4.06 6.33
N ALA A 310 -6.13 -2.98 5.76
CA ALA A 310 -4.72 -2.66 5.84
C ALA A 310 -4.23 -2.52 7.30
N GLY A 311 -5.07 -2.03 8.22
CA GLY A 311 -4.74 -1.95 9.64
C GLY A 311 -4.41 -3.33 10.23
N SER A 312 -5.36 -4.26 10.18
CA SER A 312 -5.17 -5.62 10.71
C SER A 312 -4.02 -6.35 10.02
N ASP A 313 -3.90 -6.22 8.70
CA ASP A 313 -2.84 -6.86 7.92
C ASP A 313 -1.45 -6.28 8.22
N SER A 314 -1.33 -4.97 8.46
CA SER A 314 -0.08 -4.36 8.92
C SER A 314 0.34 -4.86 10.32
N LEU A 315 -0.63 -5.05 11.22
CA LEU A 315 -0.37 -5.57 12.57
C LEU A 315 0.11 -7.03 12.50
N LEU A 316 -0.59 -7.86 11.72
CA LEU A 316 -0.21 -9.25 11.51
C LEU A 316 1.15 -9.38 10.82
N THR A 317 1.47 -8.48 9.89
CA THR A 317 2.79 -8.39 9.25
C THR A 317 3.90 -8.11 10.26
N GLY A 318 3.68 -7.16 11.19
CA GLY A 318 4.62 -6.90 12.28
C GLY A 318 4.82 -8.13 13.18
N MET A 319 3.73 -8.77 13.60
CA MET A 319 3.78 -9.99 14.40
C MET A 319 4.54 -11.12 13.69
N ALA A 320 4.25 -11.34 12.40
CA ALA A 320 4.91 -12.35 11.59
C ALA A 320 6.41 -12.08 11.46
N PHE A 321 6.82 -10.82 11.23
CA PHE A 321 8.23 -10.47 11.16
C PHE A 321 8.99 -10.81 12.45
N PHE A 322 8.51 -10.33 13.61
CA PHE A 322 9.21 -10.55 14.88
C PHE A 322 9.24 -12.03 15.26
N LYS A 323 8.13 -12.76 15.04
CA LYS A 323 8.09 -14.20 15.31
C LYS A 323 9.03 -14.99 14.39
N MET A 324 9.07 -14.63 13.11
CA MET A 324 9.98 -15.24 12.14
C MET A 324 11.44 -14.92 12.48
N ARG A 325 11.75 -13.68 12.90
CA ARG A 325 13.09 -13.24 13.31
C ARG A 325 13.61 -14.07 14.50
N GLU A 326 12.77 -14.27 15.51
CA GLU A 326 13.07 -15.13 16.66
C GLU A 326 13.37 -16.57 16.22
N MET A 327 12.49 -17.17 15.41
CA MET A 327 12.55 -18.60 15.10
C MET A 327 13.61 -19.01 14.07
N PHE A 328 13.89 -18.16 13.09
CA PHE A 328 14.70 -18.53 11.91
C PHE A 328 15.98 -17.71 11.75
N PHE A 329 16.14 -16.62 12.51
CA PHE A 329 17.22 -15.66 12.32
C PHE A 329 17.98 -15.32 13.60
N GLU A 330 17.78 -16.06 14.70
CA GLU A 330 18.50 -15.85 15.96
C GLU A 330 18.42 -14.39 16.44
N ASP A 331 17.23 -13.77 16.28
CA ASP A 331 16.95 -12.37 16.58
C ASP A 331 17.75 -11.32 15.78
N ASN A 332 18.44 -11.73 14.71
CA ASN A 332 19.30 -10.85 13.92
C ASN A 332 19.09 -11.02 12.40
N ILE A 333 18.71 -9.94 11.71
CA ILE A 333 18.57 -9.92 10.25
C ILE A 333 19.85 -9.37 9.61
N ASP A 334 20.41 -10.10 8.64
CA ASP A 334 21.53 -9.65 7.83
C ASP A 334 21.08 -8.59 6.79
N ASP A 335 21.39 -7.32 7.07
CA ASP A 335 21.03 -6.20 6.21
C ASP A 335 21.59 -6.32 4.79
N VAL A 336 22.82 -6.83 4.63
CA VAL A 336 23.46 -6.97 3.31
C VAL A 336 22.64 -7.91 2.41
N LYS A 337 22.01 -8.92 3.02
CA LYS A 337 21.29 -9.96 2.30
C LYS A 337 19.80 -9.65 2.12
N TYR A 338 19.17 -8.97 3.06
CA TYR A 338 17.71 -8.87 3.13
C TYR A 338 17.18 -7.44 3.00
N CYS A 339 17.95 -6.42 3.38
CA CYS A 339 17.47 -5.04 3.37
C CYS A 339 17.19 -4.58 1.93
N GLY A 340 16.06 -3.89 1.73
CA GLY A 340 15.69 -3.26 0.46
C GLY A 340 15.24 -4.21 -0.65
N HIS A 341 15.12 -5.51 -0.37
CA HIS A 341 14.67 -6.50 -1.34
C HIS A 341 13.15 -6.70 -1.26
N LEU A 342 12.44 -6.43 -2.34
CA LEU A 342 10.99 -6.64 -2.46
C LEU A 342 10.72 -7.96 -3.17
N TYR A 343 9.77 -8.76 -2.68
CA TYR A 343 9.43 -10.02 -3.32
C TYR A 343 8.89 -9.79 -4.74
N GLY A 344 9.49 -10.48 -5.72
CA GLY A 344 9.08 -10.42 -7.13
C GLY A 344 9.74 -9.31 -7.95
N LEU A 345 10.55 -8.45 -7.34
CA LEU A 345 11.25 -7.33 -7.99
C LEU A 345 12.76 -7.34 -7.67
N GLY A 346 13.55 -6.57 -8.42
CA GLY A 346 14.91 -6.17 -8.03
C GLY A 346 16.03 -7.20 -8.25
N THR A 347 15.78 -8.33 -8.92
CA THR A 347 16.82 -9.37 -9.16
C THR A 347 18.02 -8.90 -9.98
N SER A 348 17.88 -7.85 -10.79
CA SER A 348 18.96 -7.31 -11.64
C SER A 348 19.82 -6.25 -10.94
N PHE A 349 19.27 -5.55 -9.93
CA PHE A 349 19.95 -4.43 -9.27
C PHE A 349 21.14 -4.91 -8.43
N VAL A 350 21.05 -6.11 -7.85
CA VAL A 350 22.07 -6.68 -6.95
C VAL A 350 23.36 -7.07 -7.68
N MET A 351 23.29 -7.42 -8.97
CA MET A 351 24.50 -7.80 -9.73
C MET A 351 25.45 -6.62 -9.99
N ASN A 352 24.95 -5.37 -10.03
CA ASN A 352 25.77 -4.20 -10.33
C ASN A 352 26.27 -3.44 -9.09
N GLY A 353 25.79 -3.78 -7.88
CA GLY A 353 26.17 -3.10 -6.63
C GLY A 353 27.53 -3.53 -6.04
N ASN A 354 28.16 -4.59 -6.55
CA ASN A 354 29.37 -5.18 -5.96
C ASN A 354 30.70 -4.66 -6.50
N ASN A 355 30.72 -3.60 -7.32
CA ASN A 355 31.97 -2.97 -7.78
C ASN A 355 32.31 -1.72 -6.96
N TYR A 356 32.52 -1.89 -5.65
CA TYR A 356 33.39 -0.97 -4.91
C TYR A 356 34.83 -1.48 -5.05
N HIS A 357 35.61 -0.76 -5.86
CA HIS A 357 37.05 -0.96 -5.98
C HIS A 357 37.73 -0.78 -4.61
N ASP A 358 38.26 -1.86 -4.08
CA ASP A 358 39.30 -1.82 -3.05
C ASP A 358 40.60 -1.36 -3.71
N ASN A 359 40.88 -0.06 -3.67
CA ASN A 359 42.21 0.47 -3.94
C ASN A 359 43.09 0.19 -2.71
N GLY A 360 43.54 -1.05 -2.61
CA GLY A 360 44.60 -1.47 -1.70
C GLY A 360 45.95 -0.95 -2.18
N ASP A 361 46.34 0.16 -1.59
CA ASP A 361 47.66 0.78 -1.64
C ASP A 361 48.74 -0.26 -1.27
N ASN A 362 49.63 -0.61 -2.21
CA ASN A 362 50.80 -1.45 -1.92
C ASN A 362 52.06 -0.65 -2.22
N SER A 363 52.48 0.10 -1.20
CA SER A 363 53.78 0.75 -1.13
C SER A 363 54.79 -0.16 -0.43
N SER A 364 56.07 0.02 -0.82
CA SER A 364 57.31 -0.54 -0.25
C SER A 364 57.67 -1.97 -0.69
N SER A 365 58.58 -2.15 -1.67
CA SER A 365 60.04 -1.96 -1.65
C SER A 365 60.81 -3.14 -1.04
N SER A 366 61.45 -3.91 -1.92
CA SER A 366 62.84 -4.40 -1.91
C SER A 366 62.97 -5.75 -2.60
#